data_AF-A0A3D4PGP6-F1
#
_entry.id   AF-A0A3D4PGP6-F1
#
_cell.length_a   1.000
_cell.length_b   1.000
_cell.length_c   1.000
_cell.angle_alpha   90.00
_cell.angle_beta   90.00
_cell.angle_gamma   90.00
#
_symmetry.space_group_name_H-M   'P 1'
#
loop_
_entity.id
_entity.type
_entity.pdbx_description
1 polymer ?
#
loop_
_entity_poly.entity_id
_entity_poly.type
_entity_poly.pdbx_seq_one_letter_code
_entity_poly.pdbx_strand_id
1 'polypeptide(L)'
;GNTIVFLFPLAVLFVFLALSAQYESWLLPLAIILIVPLCLLFAIVGIWMRGMDNNILTQIGFIVLVGLACKNAILIVEFAK
;
A
#
# COMPACT_ATOMS: atom_id res chain seq x y z
N GLY A 1 26.93 22.75 2.75
CA GLY A 1 25.60 22.12 2.89
C GLY A 1 24.89 21.90 1.56
N ASN A 2 25.53 21.25 0.57
CA ASN A 2 24.90 20.87 -0.71
C ASN A 2 24.84 19.34 -0.90
N THR A 3 25.42 18.58 0.02
CA THR A 3 25.49 17.11 -0.04
C THR A 3 24.12 16.46 0.14
N ILE A 4 23.18 17.12 0.84
CA ILE A 4 21.81 16.62 1.06
C ILE A 4 21.05 16.47 -0.26
N VAL A 5 21.28 17.38 -1.22
CA VAL A 5 20.63 17.35 -2.54
C VAL A 5 21.08 16.17 -3.39
N PHE A 6 22.30 15.67 -3.18
CA PHE A 6 22.80 14.43 -3.83
C PHE A 6 22.46 13.16 -3.04
N LEU A 7 22.43 13.26 -1.71
CA LEU A 7 22.11 12.12 -0.83
C LEU A 7 20.65 11.69 -0.98
N PHE A 8 19.73 12.65 -1.15
CA PHE A 8 18.30 12.39 -1.24
C PHE A 8 17.91 11.51 -2.45
N PRO A 9 18.28 11.86 -3.70
CA PRO A 9 17.97 11.00 -4.85
C PRO A 9 18.72 9.66 -4.80
N LEU A 10 19.93 9.63 -4.25
CA LEU A 10 20.70 8.38 -4.10
C LEU A 10 20.06 7.44 -3.07
N ALA A 11 19.55 7.96 -1.97
CA ALA A 11 18.82 7.20 -0.96
C ALA A 11 17.48 6.67 -1.49
N VAL A 12 16.74 7.47 -2.25
CA VAL A 12 15.50 7.02 -2.92
C VAL A 12 15.79 5.89 -3.91
N LEU A 13 16.88 6.00 -4.68
CA LEU A 13 17.30 4.97 -5.63
C LEU A 13 17.73 3.67 -4.92
N PHE A 14 18.43 3.79 -3.78
CA PHE A 14 18.80 2.63 -2.95
C PHE A 14 17.59 1.95 -2.31
N VAL A 15 16.62 2.72 -1.81
CA VAL A 15 15.36 2.17 -1.28
C VAL A 15 14.57 1.46 -2.37
N PHE A 16 14.53 2.02 -3.58
CA PHE A 16 13.89 1.39 -4.74
C PHE A 16 14.57 0.06 -5.12
N LEU A 17 15.91 0.02 -5.18
CA LEU A 17 16.68 -1.19 -5.45
C LEU A 17 16.57 -2.22 -4.32
N ALA A 18 16.59 -1.79 -3.06
CA ALA A 18 16.47 -2.67 -1.90
C ALA A 18 15.07 -3.30 -1.82
N LEU A 19 14.00 -2.53 -2.05
CA LEU A 19 12.64 -3.07 -2.18
C LEU A 19 12.54 -4.02 -3.39
N SER A 20 13.14 -3.64 -4.53
CA SER A 20 13.17 -4.50 -5.72
C SER A 20 13.89 -5.83 -5.48
N ALA A 21 14.93 -5.84 -4.64
CA ALA A 21 15.69 -7.06 -4.31
C ALA A 21 15.01 -7.89 -3.20
N GLN A 22 14.29 -7.24 -2.27
CA GLN A 22 13.70 -7.89 -1.10
C GLN A 22 12.41 -8.67 -1.41
N TYR A 23 11.74 -8.41 -2.53
CA TYR A 23 10.47 -9.06 -2.89
C TYR A 23 10.57 -10.16 -3.97
N GLU A 24 11.76 -10.51 -4.46
CA GLU A 24 12.01 -11.53 -5.51
C GLU A 24 11.15 -11.40 -6.80
N SER A 25 10.39 -10.31 -6.94
CA SER A 25 9.48 -10.05 -8.02
C SER A 25 9.07 -8.59 -8.01
N TRP A 26 9.13 -7.97 -9.18
CA TRP A 26 8.72 -6.58 -9.42
C TRP A 26 7.19 -6.40 -9.33
N LEU A 27 6.41 -7.48 -9.50
CA LEU A 27 4.94 -7.42 -9.53
C LEU A 27 4.29 -7.43 -8.14
N LEU A 28 4.88 -8.14 -7.17
CA LEU A 28 4.34 -8.26 -5.81
C LEU A 28 4.19 -6.90 -5.09
N PRO A 29 5.25 -6.06 -5.00
CA PRO A 29 5.14 -4.76 -4.33
C PRO A 29 4.32 -3.75 -5.14
N LEU A 30 4.34 -3.82 -6.48
CA LEU A 30 3.57 -2.92 -7.34
C LEU A 30 2.05 -3.14 -7.18
N ALA A 31 1.61 -4.39 -7.11
CA ALA A 31 0.20 -4.74 -6.91
C ALA A 31 -0.32 -4.25 -5.55
N ILE A 32 0.47 -4.41 -4.48
CA ILE A 32 0.10 -3.99 -3.12
C ILE A 32 0.00 -2.46 -3.05
N ILE A 33 0.97 -1.74 -3.59
CA ILE A 33 0.99 -0.27 -3.59
C ILE A 33 -0.22 0.32 -4.32
N LEU A 34 -0.74 -0.36 -5.34
CA LEU A 34 -1.93 0.09 -6.09
C LEU A 34 -3.25 -0.29 -5.40
N ILE A 35 -3.31 -1.47 -4.76
CA ILE A 35 -4.53 -2.00 -4.14
C ILE A 35 -4.88 -1.27 -2.84
N VAL A 36 -3.89 -0.92 -2.02
CA VAL A 36 -4.11 -0.20 -0.75
C VAL A 36 -4.87 1.13 -0.94
N PRO A 37 -4.44 2.07 -1.80
CA PRO A 37 -5.16 3.34 -1.99
C PRO A 37 -6.53 3.13 -2.63
N LEU A 38 -6.68 2.14 -3.52
CA LEU A 38 -7.97 1.81 -4.13
C LEU A 38 -8.96 1.31 -3.07
N CYS A 39 -8.52 0.41 -2.19
CA CYS A 39 -9.35 -0.16 -1.13
C CYS A 39 -9.80 0.90 -0.11
N LEU A 40 -8.90 1.81 0.26
CA LEU A 40 -9.22 2.96 1.11
C LEU A 40 -10.23 3.90 0.45
N LEU A 41 -10.08 4.17 -0.84
CA LEU A 41 -11.02 5.02 -1.59
C LEU A 41 -12.42 4.42 -1.57
N PHE A 42 -12.58 3.12 -1.88
CA PHE A 42 -13.87 2.45 -1.81
C PHE A 42 -14.44 2.38 -0.39
N ALA A 43 -13.60 2.18 0.62
CA ALA A 43 -14.05 2.15 2.01
C ALA A 43 -14.58 3.51 2.46
N ILE A 44 -13.88 4.61 2.15
CA ILE A 44 -14.30 5.97 2.44
C ILE A 44 -15.60 6.31 1.70
N VAL A 45 -15.69 5.99 0.41
CA VAL A 45 -16.91 6.19 -0.39
C VAL A 45 -18.09 5.41 0.22
N GLY A 46 -17.86 4.18 0.69
CA GLY A 46 -18.89 3.37 1.36
C GLY A 46 -19.38 3.99 2.67
N ILE A 47 -18.49 4.58 3.48
CA ILE A 47 -18.88 5.31 4.69
C ILE A 47 -19.68 6.56 4.34
N TRP A 48 -19.25 7.28 3.31
CA TRP A 48 -19.92 8.49 2.82
C TRP A 48 -21.33 8.19 2.33
N MET A 49 -21.51 7.10 1.58
CA MET A 49 -22.84 6.61 1.16
C MET A 49 -23.71 6.16 2.33
N ARG A 50 -23.11 5.65 3.40
CA ARG A 50 -23.84 5.21 4.59
C ARG A 50 -24.17 6.34 5.56
N GLY A 51 -23.63 7.54 5.34
CA GLY A 51 -23.83 8.70 6.22
C GLY A 51 -23.31 8.47 7.66
N MET A 52 -22.34 7.57 7.82
CA MET A 52 -21.76 7.26 9.13
C MET A 52 -20.57 8.15 9.43
N ASP A 53 -20.40 8.50 10.70
CA ASP A 53 -19.25 9.29 11.16
C ASP A 53 -17.95 8.49 11.08
N ASN A 54 -16.87 9.18 10.68
CA ASN A 54 -15.50 8.65 10.75
C ASN A 54 -15.00 8.64 12.21
N ASN A 55 -15.50 7.69 12.99
CA ASN A 55 -15.08 7.42 14.36
C ASN A 55 -13.89 6.44 14.44
N ILE A 56 -13.38 6.21 15.65
CA ILE A 56 -12.23 5.33 15.90
C ILE A 56 -12.52 3.89 15.43
N LEU A 57 -13.77 3.41 15.56
CA LEU A 57 -14.18 2.08 15.10
C LEU A 57 -14.06 1.96 13.57
N THR A 58 -14.48 2.98 12.82
CA THR A 58 -14.33 2.99 11.35
C THR A 58 -12.87 3.05 10.90
N GLN A 59 -11.99 3.74 11.64
CA GLN A 59 -10.55 3.75 11.35
C GLN A 59 -9.89 2.40 11.60
N ILE A 60 -10.24 1.72 12.70
CA ILE A 60 -9.79 0.35 12.96
C ILE A 60 -10.32 -0.58 11.86
N GLY A 61 -11.57 -0.41 11.46
CA GLY A 61 -12.18 -1.13 10.34
C GLY A 61 -11.41 -0.96 9.03
N PHE A 62 -10.96 0.26 8.70
CA PHE A 62 -10.13 0.51 7.53
C PHE A 62 -8.78 -0.22 7.60
N ILE A 63 -8.12 -0.23 8.76
CA ILE A 63 -6.84 -0.93 8.94
C ILE A 63 -7.03 -2.44 8.75
N VAL A 64 -8.08 -3.02 9.32
CA VAL A 64 -8.39 -4.45 9.18
C VAL A 64 -8.75 -4.80 7.73
N LEU A 65 -9.57 -3.97 7.07
CA LEU A 65 -9.93 -4.14 5.66
C LEU A 65 -8.71 -4.11 4.74
N VAL A 66 -7.81 -3.14 4.94
CA VAL A 66 -6.55 -3.05 4.18
C VAL A 66 -5.71 -4.30 4.40
N GLY A 67 -5.60 -4.80 5.63
CA GLY A 67 -4.85 -6.02 5.93
C GLY A 67 -5.42 -7.28 5.23
N LEU A 68 -6.74 -7.46 5.26
CA LEU A 68 -7.41 -8.58 4.58
C LEU A 68 -7.30 -8.48 3.05
N ALA A 69 -7.49 -7.28 2.49
CA ALA A 69 -7.38 -7.03 1.06
C ALA A 69 -5.95 -7.28 0.56
N CYS A 70 -4.94 -6.79 1.29
CA CYS A 70 -3.53 -7.06 0.98
C CYS A 70 -3.23 -8.56 1.00
N LYS A 71 -3.70 -9.29 2.01
CA LYS A 71 -3.44 -10.73 2.11
C LYS A 71 -4.07 -11.51 0.94
N ASN A 72 -5.30 -11.16 0.55
CA ASN A 72 -5.96 -11.75 -0.62
C ASN A 72 -5.25 -11.37 -1.94
N ALA A 73 -4.81 -10.12 -2.07
CA ALA A 73 -4.07 -9.66 -3.24
C ALA A 73 -2.74 -10.40 -3.42
N ILE A 74 -1.99 -10.59 -2.32
CA ILE A 74 -0.73 -11.35 -2.31
C ILE A 74 -1.00 -12.78 -2.77
N LEU A 75 -2.01 -13.44 -2.21
CA LEU A 75 -2.38 -14.82 -2.57
C LEU A 75 -2.70 -14.96 -4.07
N ILE A 76 -3.46 -14.02 -4.64
CA ILE A 76 -3.81 -14.02 -6.07
C ILE A 76 -2.55 -13.85 -6.94
N VAL A 77 -1.64 -12.93 -6.58
CA VAL A 77 -0.41 -12.68 -7.34
C VAL A 77 0.56 -13.86 -7.22
N GLU A 78 0.63 -14.51 -6.05
CA GLU A 78 1.50 -15.66 -5.83
C GLU A 78 0.99 -16.91 -6.57
N PHE A 79 -0.33 -17.14 -6.64
CA PHE A 79 -0.93 -18.23 -7.44
C PHE A 79 -0.91 -17.98 -8.95
N ALA A 80 -0.79 -16.72 -9.39
CA ALA A 80 -0.70 -16.37 -10.80
C ALA A 80 0.72 -16.51 -11.39
N LYS A 81 1.70 -16.90 -10.56
CA LYS A 81 3.10 -17.12 -10.92
C LYS A 81 3.35 -18.59 -11.23
#